data_AF-A0A8T8CAD5-F1
#
_entry.id   AF-A0A8T8CAD5-F1
#
_cell.length_a   1.000
_cell.length_b   1.000
_cell.length_c   1.000
_cell.angle_alpha   90.00
_cell.angle_beta   90.00
_cell.angle_gamma   90.00
#
_symmetry.space_group_name_H-M   'P 1'
#
loop_
_entity.id
_entity.type
_entity.pdbx_description
1 polymer ?
#
loop_
_entity_poly.entity_id
_entity_poly.type
_entity_poly.pdbx_seq_one_letter_code
_entity_poly.pdbx_strand_id
1 'polypeptide(L)'
;MPELSKGHQKLSLAGKKEALQLLLASSQGTSAVSMLAFGSHDPKVVALFDCDSCSSGAILTEVKRQGKRKRWQVVCSECTKTSGEASKNSWTASLLWNGVNLSSCHYCELPLFGLADMSPKEAHDHIKSIRGILVLRISLCDTELQLFRSGQSTSKPGTGYVERLDAYLKWAMLAHRLIKACKGRTSNTIS
;
A
#
# COMPACT_ATOMS: atom_id res chain seq x y z
N MET A 1 0.55 -49.08 -11.28
CA MET A 1 1.12 -47.77 -10.88
C MET A 1 1.54 -47.03 -12.14
N PRO A 2 0.73 -46.11 -12.68
CA PRO A 2 1.21 -45.13 -13.64
C PRO A 2 1.57 -43.83 -12.90
N GLU A 3 2.83 -43.41 -13.00
CA GLU A 3 3.32 -42.19 -12.41
C GLU A 3 2.70 -40.96 -13.07
N LEU A 4 2.05 -40.14 -12.24
CA LEU A 4 1.57 -38.80 -12.61
C LEU A 4 2.77 -37.86 -12.74
N SER A 5 3.24 -37.70 -13.98
CA SER A 5 4.17 -36.63 -14.37
C SER A 5 3.57 -35.27 -14.00
N LYS A 6 4.09 -34.67 -12.93
CA LYS A 6 3.80 -33.29 -12.49
C LYS A 6 4.43 -32.29 -13.46
N GLY A 7 3.91 -32.22 -14.68
CA GLY A 7 4.18 -31.14 -15.61
C GLY A 7 3.35 -29.91 -15.25
N HIS A 8 3.79 -29.09 -14.30
CA HIS A 8 3.31 -27.70 -14.25
C HIS A 8 3.88 -27.00 -15.49
N GLN A 9 3.10 -26.99 -16.56
CA GLN A 9 3.43 -26.23 -17.76
C GLN A 9 3.56 -24.76 -17.34
N LYS A 10 4.80 -24.26 -17.28
CA LYS A 10 5.04 -22.84 -16.97
C LYS A 10 4.36 -22.03 -18.07
N LEU A 11 3.32 -21.29 -17.70
CA LEU A 11 2.63 -20.38 -18.61
C LEU A 11 3.67 -19.46 -19.27
N SER A 12 3.52 -19.24 -20.58
CA SER A 12 4.26 -18.20 -21.28
C SER A 12 3.97 -16.84 -20.65
N LEU A 13 4.83 -15.83 -20.88
CA LEU A 13 4.59 -14.48 -20.36
C LEU A 13 3.25 -13.91 -20.84
N ALA A 14 2.85 -14.19 -22.08
CA ALA A 14 1.55 -13.83 -22.62
C ALA A 14 0.40 -14.56 -21.90
N GLY A 15 0.50 -15.88 -21.72
CA GLY A 15 -0.50 -16.66 -20.99
C GLY A 15 -0.62 -16.23 -19.51
N LYS A 16 0.49 -15.83 -18.89
CA LYS A 16 0.50 -15.24 -17.54
C LYS A 16 -0.23 -13.90 -17.51
N LYS A 17 -0.02 -13.04 -18.51
CA LYS A 17 -0.73 -11.75 -18.63
C LYS A 17 -2.23 -11.96 -18.73
N GLU A 18 -2.68 -12.85 -19.62
CA GLU A 18 -4.09 -13.18 -19.81
C GLU A 18 -4.72 -13.75 -18.53
N ALA A 19 -4.05 -14.71 -17.88
CA ALA A 19 -4.52 -15.27 -16.61
C ALA A 19 -4.67 -14.19 -15.52
N LEU A 20 -3.71 -13.27 -15.40
CA LEU A 20 -3.79 -12.15 -14.46
C LEU A 20 -4.94 -11.19 -14.78
N GLN A 21 -5.20 -10.92 -16.06
CA GLN A 21 -6.33 -10.08 -16.49
C GLN A 21 -7.68 -10.74 -16.17
N LEU A 22 -7.82 -12.04 -16.40
CA LEU A 22 -9.01 -12.81 -16.05
C LEU A 22 -9.24 -12.83 -14.53
N LEU A 23 -8.19 -13.06 -13.74
CA LEU A 23 -8.25 -13.01 -12.28
C LEU A 23 -8.61 -11.62 -11.77
N LEU A 24 -8.09 -10.56 -12.38
CA LEU A 24 -8.45 -9.18 -12.04
C LEU A 24 -9.92 -8.88 -12.35
N ALA A 25 -10.43 -9.36 -13.48
CA ALA A 25 -11.83 -9.18 -13.87
C ALA A 25 -12.77 -9.93 -12.91
N SER A 26 -12.44 -11.18 -12.56
CA SER A 26 -13.25 -11.97 -11.62
C SER A 26 -13.20 -11.43 -10.19
N SER A 27 -12.06 -10.88 -9.76
CA SER A 27 -11.89 -10.29 -8.43
C SER A 27 -12.61 -8.95 -8.26
N GLN A 28 -13.00 -8.29 -9.36
CA GLN A 28 -13.70 -7.00 -9.31
C GLN A 28 -15.23 -7.16 -9.33
N GLY A 29 -15.80 -8.29 -9.76
CA GLY A 29 -17.26 -8.45 -9.88
C GLY A 29 -17.89 -7.43 -10.85
N THR A 30 -19.23 -7.31 -10.88
CA THR A 30 -19.97 -6.31 -11.69
C THR A 30 -19.71 -4.87 -11.29
N SER A 31 -19.07 -4.63 -10.14
CA SER A 31 -18.62 -3.31 -9.73
C SER A 31 -17.17 -3.14 -10.16
N ALA A 32 -16.95 -2.59 -11.35
CA ALA A 32 -15.62 -2.17 -11.78
C ALA A 32 -15.03 -1.26 -10.69
N VAL A 33 -14.12 -1.79 -9.88
CA VAL A 33 -13.33 -1.04 -8.89
C VAL A 33 -12.38 -0.16 -9.71
N SER A 34 -12.92 0.95 -10.23
CA SER A 34 -12.18 2.07 -10.79
C SER A 34 -11.04 2.41 -9.83
N MET A 35 -9.93 2.99 -10.28
CA MET A 35 -8.92 3.48 -9.34
C MET A 35 -9.50 4.43 -8.26
N LEU A 36 -10.68 5.02 -8.52
CA LEU A 36 -11.52 5.75 -7.57
C LEU A 36 -12.03 4.92 -6.38
N ALA A 37 -12.02 3.59 -6.46
CA ALA A 37 -12.53 2.69 -5.42
C ALA A 37 -11.48 2.32 -4.35
N PHE A 38 -10.24 2.82 -4.47
CA PHE A 38 -9.32 2.90 -3.33
C PHE A 38 -9.44 4.25 -2.58
N GLY A 39 -10.44 5.05 -2.93
CA GLY A 39 -10.66 6.43 -2.50
C GLY A 39 -10.28 7.44 -3.59
N SER A 40 -10.82 8.66 -3.51
CA SER A 40 -10.45 9.80 -4.37
C SER A 40 -9.09 10.42 -4.00
N HIS A 41 -8.46 9.93 -2.93
CA HIS A 41 -7.24 10.51 -2.38
C HIS A 41 -5.97 9.93 -3.00
N ASP A 42 -5.01 10.82 -3.27
CA ASP A 42 -3.69 10.45 -3.79
C ASP A 42 -2.87 9.77 -2.67
N PRO A 43 -2.43 8.50 -2.82
CA PRO A 43 -1.65 7.81 -1.80
C PRO A 43 -0.26 8.43 -1.61
N LYS A 44 0.14 9.40 -2.44
CA LYS A 44 1.35 10.19 -2.27
C LYS A 44 1.17 11.39 -1.34
N VAL A 45 -0.06 11.74 -0.98
CA VAL A 45 -0.42 12.89 -0.12
C VAL A 45 -1.38 12.40 0.96
N VAL A 46 -0.82 11.89 2.06
CA VAL A 46 -1.58 11.41 3.23
C VAL A 46 -1.19 12.22 4.46
N ALA A 47 -2.18 12.59 5.26
CA ALA A 47 -1.98 13.33 6.50
C ALA A 47 -1.04 12.57 7.46
N LEU A 48 -0.17 13.33 8.13
CA LEU A 48 0.72 12.79 9.15
C LEU A 48 -0.04 12.66 10.46
N PHE A 49 0.18 11.55 11.17
CA PHE A 49 -0.38 11.37 12.51
C PHE A 49 0.39 12.21 13.53
N ASP A 50 -0.26 12.49 14.66
CA ASP A 50 0.40 13.10 15.80
C ASP A 50 1.46 12.17 16.40
N CYS A 51 2.40 12.73 17.14
CA CYS A 51 3.46 11.96 17.75
C CYS A 51 2.93 11.14 18.93
N ASP A 52 3.07 9.81 18.90
CA ASP A 52 2.69 8.93 20.02
C ASP A 52 3.44 9.23 21.34
N SER A 53 4.57 9.96 21.28
CA SER A 53 5.41 10.24 22.44
C SER A 53 5.11 11.56 23.15
N CYS A 54 4.55 12.54 22.44
CA CYS A 54 4.29 13.89 22.99
C CYS A 54 3.01 14.56 22.46
N SER A 55 2.24 13.86 21.63
CA SER A 55 1.00 14.32 21.00
C SER A 55 1.12 15.53 20.08
N SER A 56 2.32 16.07 19.88
CA SER A 56 2.55 17.18 18.95
C SER A 56 2.52 16.74 17.49
N GLY A 57 2.21 17.69 16.60
CA GLY A 57 2.18 17.47 15.16
C GLY A 57 3.55 17.12 14.57
N ALA A 58 3.53 16.69 13.31
CA ALA A 58 4.70 16.22 12.59
C ALA A 58 4.96 17.03 11.31
N ILE A 59 6.24 17.18 10.95
CA ILE A 59 6.67 17.99 9.82
C ILE A 59 7.48 17.13 8.85
N LEU A 60 7.04 17.10 7.59
CA LEU A 60 7.81 16.50 6.50
C LEU A 60 8.93 17.45 6.08
N THR A 61 10.18 17.01 6.25
CA THR A 61 11.38 17.81 6.00
C THR A 61 12.22 17.21 4.88
N GLU A 62 12.76 18.06 4.01
CA GLU A 62 13.76 17.66 3.03
C GLU A 62 15.15 17.62 3.68
N VAL A 63 15.77 16.44 3.70
CA VAL A 63 17.12 16.25 4.24
C VAL A 63 18.12 16.41 3.09
N LYS A 64 18.61 17.64 2.88
CA LYS A 64 19.70 17.91 1.94
C LYS A 64 21.05 17.62 2.59
N ARG A 65 21.83 16.71 2.00
CA ARG A 65 23.26 16.60 2.26
C ARG A 65 24.01 17.02 1.00
N GLN A 66 25.03 17.87 1.13
CA GLN A 66 25.82 18.34 -0.01
C GLN A 66 26.27 17.17 -0.90
N GLY A 67 26.04 17.29 -2.21
CA GLY A 67 26.39 16.28 -3.20
C GLY A 67 25.52 15.00 -3.21
N LYS A 68 24.48 14.89 -2.37
CA LYS A 68 23.61 13.70 -2.32
C LYS A 68 22.23 13.99 -2.93
N ARG A 69 21.61 12.92 -3.46
CA ARG A 69 20.23 12.96 -3.97
C ARG A 69 19.27 13.42 -2.86
N LYS A 70 18.26 14.21 -3.23
CA LYS A 70 17.16 14.65 -2.36
C LYS A 70 16.55 13.49 -1.58
N ARG A 71 16.38 13.67 -0.27
CA ARG A 71 15.76 12.70 0.64
C ARG A 71 14.75 13.39 1.56
N TRP A 72 13.85 12.59 2.11
CA TRP A 72 12.72 13.06 2.91
C TRP A 72 12.66 12.33 4.25
N GLN A 73 12.39 13.04 5.33
CA GLN A 73 12.21 12.49 6.66
C GLN A 73 11.08 13.25 7.34
N VAL A 74 10.29 12.58 8.16
CA VAL A 74 9.33 13.27 9.03
C VAL A 74 9.91 13.36 10.43
N VAL A 75 9.76 14.53 11.04
CA VAL A 75 10.21 14.81 12.40
C VAL A 75 9.03 15.30 13.23
N CYS A 76 9.03 15.00 14.53
CA CYS A 76 8.13 15.67 15.45
C CYS A 76 8.46 17.17 15.51
N SER A 77 7.45 18.01 15.69
CA SER A 77 7.63 19.44 15.92
C SER A 77 8.27 19.77 17.28
N GLU A 78 8.01 18.96 18.32
CA GLU A 78 8.39 19.29 19.71
C GLU A 78 9.41 18.31 20.32
N CYS A 79 9.48 17.06 19.87
CA CYS A 79 10.43 16.07 20.40
C CYS A 79 11.43 15.58 19.34
N THR A 80 12.37 14.73 19.76
CA THR A 80 13.43 14.20 18.88
C THR A 80 13.00 12.99 18.04
N LYS A 81 11.73 12.56 18.15
CA LYS A 81 11.22 11.40 17.38
C LYS A 81 11.21 11.72 15.89
N THR A 82 11.63 10.74 15.08
CA THR A 82 11.65 10.83 13.61
C THR A 82 11.03 9.59 12.98
N SER A 83 10.76 9.64 11.67
CA SER A 83 10.31 8.49 10.86
C SER A 83 11.40 7.44 10.63
N GLY A 84 12.58 7.56 11.26
CA GLY A 84 13.76 6.74 10.97
C GLY A 84 14.60 7.31 9.83
N GLU A 85 15.22 6.45 9.02
CA GLU A 85 16.12 6.87 7.94
C GLU A 85 15.42 7.70 6.84
N ALA A 86 16.18 8.61 6.23
CA ALA A 86 15.67 9.49 5.19
C ALA A 86 15.33 8.73 3.89
N SER A 87 14.07 8.81 3.48
CA SER A 87 13.47 8.11 2.35
C SER A 87 13.71 8.81 1.01
N LYS A 88 13.62 8.06 -0.10
CA LYS A 88 13.80 8.60 -1.46
C LYS A 88 12.66 9.51 -1.90
N ASN A 89 11.44 9.22 -1.48
CA ASN A 89 10.25 9.99 -1.79
C ASN A 89 9.52 10.41 -0.50
N SER A 90 8.73 11.47 -0.58
CA SER A 90 8.02 12.08 0.54
C SER A 90 7.01 11.11 1.15
N TRP A 91 6.22 10.44 0.32
CA TRP A 91 5.15 9.57 0.78
C TRP A 91 5.66 8.35 1.56
N THR A 92 6.85 7.82 1.25
CA THR A 92 7.45 6.76 2.07
C THR A 92 7.84 7.29 3.45
N ALA A 93 8.36 8.52 3.54
CA ALA A 93 8.66 9.13 4.84
C ALA A 93 7.38 9.30 5.68
N SER A 94 6.28 9.77 5.06
CA SER A 94 4.96 9.86 5.70
C SER A 94 4.44 8.50 6.16
N LEU A 95 4.52 7.48 5.31
CA LEU A 95 4.12 6.11 5.66
C LEU A 95 4.92 5.57 6.85
N LEU A 96 6.24 5.77 6.86
CA LEU A 96 7.10 5.33 7.96
C LEU A 96 6.75 6.06 9.26
N TRP A 97 6.51 7.37 9.20
CA TRP A 97 6.05 8.15 10.34
C TRP A 97 4.74 7.62 10.92
N ASN A 98 3.70 7.48 10.09
CA ASN A 98 2.43 6.94 10.53
C ASN A 98 2.57 5.49 11.04
N GLY A 99 3.51 4.73 10.47
CA GLY A 99 3.85 3.36 10.89
C GLY A 99 4.52 3.23 12.25
N VAL A 100 5.13 4.28 12.79
CA VAL A 100 5.72 4.33 14.15
C VAL A 100 4.86 5.12 15.14
N ASN A 101 3.73 5.67 14.70
CA ASN A 101 2.75 6.40 15.50
C ASN A 101 1.35 5.76 15.35
N LEU A 102 1.24 4.46 15.63
CA LEU A 102 -0.03 3.74 15.45
C LEU A 102 -1.03 3.98 16.58
N SER A 103 -0.58 4.48 17.73
CA SER A 103 -1.41 4.60 18.93
C SER A 103 -2.29 5.84 18.88
N SER A 104 -1.78 6.92 18.28
CA SER A 104 -2.43 8.22 18.13
C SER A 104 -3.55 8.28 17.10
N CYS A 105 -3.70 7.27 16.23
CA CYS A 105 -4.66 7.32 15.13
C CYS A 105 -5.55 6.08 15.06
N HIS A 106 -6.80 6.30 14.64
CA HIS A 106 -7.75 5.23 14.36
C HIS A 106 -7.77 4.87 12.87
N TYR A 107 -8.02 3.60 12.50
CA TYR A 107 -8.02 3.21 11.08
C TYR A 107 -9.09 3.93 10.24
N CYS A 108 -10.19 4.36 10.85
CA CYS A 108 -11.24 5.14 10.20
C CYS A 108 -10.78 6.56 9.78
N GLU A 109 -9.75 7.09 10.43
CA GLU A 109 -9.18 8.42 10.12
C GLU A 109 -8.23 8.36 8.93
N LEU A 110 -7.87 7.17 8.46
CA LEU A 110 -7.06 7.04 7.26
C LEU A 110 -7.93 7.47 6.07
N PRO A 111 -7.51 8.52 5.31
CA PRO A 111 -8.32 9.03 4.20
C PRO A 111 -8.46 7.98 3.08
N LEU A 112 -7.52 7.05 2.98
CA LEU A 112 -7.50 6.02 1.94
C LEU A 112 -8.50 4.89 2.23
N PHE A 113 -8.98 4.26 1.16
CA PHE A 113 -9.77 3.02 1.20
C PHE A 113 -11.17 3.12 1.81
N GLY A 114 -11.68 4.33 2.10
CA GLY A 114 -13.07 4.52 2.51
C GLY A 114 -13.46 3.73 3.76
N LEU A 115 -12.57 3.70 4.76
CA LEU A 115 -12.76 2.90 5.98
C LEU A 115 -13.65 3.57 7.04
N ALA A 116 -14.10 4.80 6.78
CA ALA A 116 -15.05 5.49 7.64
C ALA A 116 -16.31 4.62 7.83
N ASP A 117 -16.85 4.64 9.04
CA ASP A 117 -18.08 3.92 9.42
C ASP A 117 -18.05 2.39 9.34
N MET A 118 -16.93 1.77 8.92
CA MET A 118 -16.78 0.32 8.91
C MET A 118 -16.42 -0.20 10.30
N SER A 119 -17.00 -1.33 10.70
CA SER A 119 -16.54 -2.07 11.88
C SER A 119 -15.12 -2.66 11.66
N PRO A 120 -14.38 -3.04 12.73
CA PRO A 120 -13.06 -3.64 12.58
C PRO A 120 -13.02 -4.95 11.80
N LYS A 121 -14.15 -5.67 11.69
CA LYS A 121 -14.27 -6.88 10.88
C LYS A 121 -14.47 -6.51 9.41
N GLU A 122 -15.40 -5.61 9.11
CA GLU A 122 -15.66 -5.13 7.75
C GLU A 122 -14.44 -4.45 7.15
N ALA A 123 -13.80 -3.53 7.88
CA ALA A 123 -12.59 -2.86 7.44
C ALA A 123 -11.45 -3.85 7.16
N HIS A 124 -11.32 -4.91 7.96
CA HIS A 124 -10.32 -5.96 7.75
C HIS A 124 -10.57 -6.70 6.44
N ASP A 125 -11.80 -7.13 6.18
CA ASP A 125 -12.15 -7.88 4.98
C ASP A 125 -12.08 -7.00 3.73
N HIS A 126 -12.46 -5.73 3.85
CA HIS A 126 -12.33 -4.71 2.82
C HIS A 126 -10.85 -4.50 2.42
N ILE A 127 -9.96 -4.24 3.39
CA ILE A 127 -8.52 -4.09 3.14
C ILE A 127 -7.89 -5.37 2.58
N LYS A 128 -8.34 -6.54 3.05
CA LYS A 128 -7.87 -7.83 2.50
C LYS A 128 -8.20 -7.97 1.02
N SER A 129 -9.41 -7.58 0.61
CA SER A 129 -9.84 -7.57 -0.79
C SER A 129 -9.01 -6.58 -1.63
N ILE A 130 -8.90 -5.34 -1.17
CA ILE A 130 -8.09 -4.29 -1.82
C ILE A 130 -6.65 -4.76 -2.05
N ARG A 131 -6.03 -5.36 -1.03
CA ARG A 131 -4.66 -5.87 -1.14
C ARG A 131 -4.53 -6.95 -2.22
N GLY A 132 -5.50 -7.84 -2.34
CA GLY A 132 -5.54 -8.84 -3.41
C GLY A 132 -5.53 -8.19 -4.79
N ILE A 133 -6.39 -7.18 -5.00
CA ILE A 133 -6.47 -6.43 -6.26
C ILE A 133 -5.14 -5.71 -6.57
N LEU A 134 -4.56 -5.03 -5.57
CA LEU A 134 -3.28 -4.31 -5.73
C LEU A 134 -2.14 -5.26 -6.12
N VAL A 135 -2.02 -6.42 -5.46
CA VAL A 135 -1.01 -7.43 -5.77
C VAL A 135 -1.16 -7.94 -7.20
N LEU A 136 -2.40 -8.20 -7.65
CA LEU A 136 -2.67 -8.63 -9.02
C LEU A 136 -2.30 -7.53 -10.05
N ARG A 137 -2.64 -6.27 -9.78
CA ARG A 137 -2.28 -5.14 -10.66
C ARG A 137 -0.78 -4.93 -10.75
N ILE A 138 -0.04 -5.06 -9.63
CA ILE A 138 1.42 -4.99 -9.61
C ILE A 138 2.02 -6.16 -10.40
N SER A 139 1.51 -7.38 -10.19
CA SER A 139 1.96 -8.57 -10.93
C SER A 139 1.73 -8.45 -12.44
N LEU A 140 0.63 -7.79 -12.83
CA LEU A 140 0.35 -7.49 -14.23
C LEU A 140 1.39 -6.51 -14.79
N CYS A 141 1.68 -5.41 -14.08
CA CYS A 141 2.71 -4.47 -14.48
C CYS A 141 4.09 -5.14 -14.63
N ASP A 142 4.48 -6.00 -13.68
CA ASP A 142 5.75 -6.73 -13.75
C ASP A 142 5.81 -7.67 -14.96
N THR A 143 4.69 -8.32 -15.30
CA THR A 143 4.59 -9.20 -16.45
C THR A 143 4.65 -8.42 -17.76
N GLU A 144 3.97 -7.27 -17.85
CA GLU A 144 4.04 -6.36 -19.00
C GLU A 144 5.44 -5.78 -19.19
N LEU A 145 6.13 -5.44 -18.11
CA LEU A 145 7.52 -4.99 -18.17
C LEU A 145 8.46 -6.09 -18.67
N GLN A 146 8.23 -7.36 -18.28
CA GLN A 146 8.99 -8.50 -18.78
C GLN A 146 8.74 -8.73 -20.27
N LEU A 147 7.48 -8.64 -20.73
CA LEU A 147 7.13 -8.72 -22.16
C LEU A 147 7.78 -7.62 -22.99
N PHE A 148 7.82 -6.39 -22.46
CA PHE A 148 8.53 -5.27 -23.11
C PHE A 148 10.03 -5.55 -23.22
N ARG A 149 10.66 -5.98 -22.12
CA ARG A 149 12.11 -6.27 -22.08
C ARG A 149 12.51 -7.43 -22.98
N SER A 150 11.62 -8.40 -23.20
CA SER A 150 11.86 -9.53 -24.11
C SER A 150 11.54 -9.23 -25.58
N GLY A 151 11.11 -8.01 -25.91
CA GLY A 151 10.72 -7.62 -27.27
C GLY A 151 9.37 -8.16 -27.73
N GLN A 152 8.61 -8.83 -26.85
CA GLN A 152 7.29 -9.39 -27.14
C GLN A 152 6.16 -8.36 -27.00
N SER A 153 6.46 -7.15 -26.52
CA SER A 153 5.53 -6.03 -26.46
C SER A 153 6.24 -4.71 -26.76
N THR A 154 5.52 -3.79 -27.40
CA THR A 154 5.96 -2.41 -27.65
C THR A 154 5.58 -1.45 -26.52
N SER A 155 4.75 -1.90 -25.58
CA SER A 155 4.23 -1.09 -24.48
C SER A 155 4.84 -1.51 -23.15
N LYS A 156 5.15 -0.54 -22.29
CA LYS A 156 5.61 -0.74 -20.92
C LYS A 156 4.68 -0.02 -19.94
N PRO A 157 4.51 -0.51 -18.71
CA PRO A 157 3.76 0.19 -17.69
C PRO A 157 4.32 1.59 -17.41
N GLY A 158 3.43 2.55 -17.19
CA GLY A 158 3.81 3.90 -16.78
C GLY A 158 4.43 3.89 -15.38
N THR A 159 5.61 4.50 -15.21
CA THR A 159 6.34 4.52 -13.93
C THR A 159 5.53 5.17 -12.81
N GLY A 160 4.82 6.26 -13.10
CA GLY A 160 3.95 6.93 -12.12
C GLY A 160 2.77 6.09 -11.67
N TYR A 161 2.23 5.23 -12.55
CA TYR A 161 1.17 4.29 -12.21
C TYR A 161 1.68 3.16 -11.31
N VAL A 162 2.83 2.57 -11.65
CA VAL A 162 3.48 1.54 -10.82
C VAL A 162 3.81 2.08 -9.43
N GLU A 163 4.37 3.28 -9.32
CA GLU A 163 4.64 3.91 -8.03
C GLU A 163 3.35 4.16 -7.22
N ARG A 164 2.26 4.54 -7.88
CA ARG A 164 0.97 4.75 -7.20
C ARG A 164 0.41 3.44 -6.65
N LEU A 165 0.52 2.33 -7.40
CA LEU A 165 0.11 1.00 -6.91
C LEU A 165 0.94 0.55 -5.70
N ASP A 166 2.27 0.76 -5.74
CA ASP A 166 3.16 0.46 -4.61
C ASP A 166 2.79 1.29 -3.37
N ALA A 167 2.50 2.58 -3.55
CA ALA A 167 2.05 3.45 -2.47
C ALA A 167 0.74 2.95 -1.85
N TYR A 168 -0.29 2.68 -2.65
CA TYR A 168 -1.54 2.10 -2.16
C TYR A 168 -1.32 0.78 -1.42
N LEU A 169 -0.48 -0.12 -1.95
CA LEU A 169 -0.24 -1.41 -1.31
C LEU A 169 0.36 -1.24 0.10
N LYS A 170 1.34 -0.35 0.23
CA LYS A 170 1.98 -0.09 1.52
C LYS A 170 1.04 0.61 2.51
N TRP A 171 0.22 1.55 2.04
CA TRP A 171 -0.82 2.15 2.87
C TRP A 171 -1.88 1.13 3.32
N ALA A 172 -2.26 0.18 2.45
CA ALA A 172 -3.18 -0.90 2.82
C ALA A 172 -2.57 -1.82 3.91
N MET A 173 -1.25 -2.05 3.88
CA MET A 173 -0.55 -2.75 4.95
C MET A 173 -0.55 -1.97 6.27
N LEU A 174 -0.41 -0.65 6.23
CA LEU A 174 -0.54 0.21 7.41
C LEU A 174 -1.97 0.17 7.95
N ALA A 175 -2.98 0.31 7.10
CA ALA A 175 -4.39 0.21 7.48
C ALA A 175 -4.68 -1.11 8.19
N HIS A 176 -4.15 -2.23 7.66
CA HIS A 176 -4.27 -3.54 8.32
C HIS A 176 -3.65 -3.58 9.72
N ARG A 177 -2.50 -2.91 9.92
CA ARG A 177 -1.87 -2.79 11.25
C ARG A 177 -2.72 -1.95 12.21
N LEU A 178 -3.30 -0.84 11.75
CA LEU A 178 -4.20 0.01 12.55
C LEU A 178 -5.45 -0.76 12.98
N ILE A 179 -6.09 -1.48 12.06
CA ILE A 179 -7.27 -2.32 12.35
C ILE A 179 -6.95 -3.37 13.43
N LYS A 180 -5.77 -4.02 13.33
CA LYS A 180 -5.31 -4.98 14.34
C LYS A 180 -5.07 -4.33 15.70
N ALA A 181 -4.46 -3.15 15.73
CA ALA A 181 -4.22 -2.40 16.96
C ALA A 181 -5.53 -2.01 17.66
N CYS A 182 -6.59 -1.67 16.90
CA CYS A 182 -7.91 -1.39 17.49
C CYS A 182 -8.55 -2.63 18.12
N LYS A 183 -8.45 -3.81 17.49
CA LYS A 183 -8.97 -5.06 18.05
C LYS A 183 -8.32 -5.41 19.39
N GLY A 184 -7.02 -5.17 19.54
CA GLY A 184 -6.30 -5.39 20.80
C GLY A 184 -6.73 -4.43 21.92
N ARG A 185 -7.08 -3.18 21.58
CA ARG A 185 -7.57 -2.19 22.56
C ARG A 185 -8.94 -2.55 23.12
N THR A 186 -9.86 -3.05 22.28
CA THR A 186 -11.21 -3.46 22.73
C THR A 186 -11.21 -4.68 23.65
N SER A 187 -10.18 -5.53 23.60
CA SER A 187 -10.06 -6.71 24.47
C SER A 187 -9.56 -6.42 25.88
N ASN A 188 -8.95 -5.25 26.12
CA ASN A 188 -8.37 -4.88 27.42
C ASN A 188 -9.30 -4.05 28.31
N THR A 189 -10.51 -3.71 27.84
CA THR A 189 -11.51 -2.92 28.58
C THR A 189 -12.56 -3.74 29.33
N ILE A 190 -12.34 -5.05 29.48
CA ILE A 190 -13.17 -5.92 30.33
C ILE A 190 -12.22 -6.57 31.35
N SER A 191 -12.00 -5.89 32.48
CA SER A 191 -11.43 -6.44 33.71
C SER A 191 -11.93 -5.62 34.89
#